data_AF-A0A534N1R4-F1
#
_entry.id   AF-A0A534N1R4-F1
#
_cell.length_a   1.000
_cell.length_b   1.000
_cell.length_c   1.000
_cell.angle_alpha   90.00
_cell.angle_beta   90.00
_cell.angle_gamma   90.00
#
_symmetry.space_group_name_H-M   'P 1'
#
loop_
_entity.id
_entity.type
_entity.pdbx_description
1 polymer ?
#
loop_
_entity_poly.entity_id
_entity_poly.type
_entity_poly.pdbx_seq_one_letter_code
_entity_poly.pdbx_strand_id
1 'polypeptide(L)' 'MAEIRADEISRILREQIKGYGKQVEVSETGTVLSTGDGIARVYGLEGVMAGELVEFPK' A
#
# COMPACT_ATOMS: atom_id res chain seq x y z
N MET A 1 -39.28 -5.91 -9.66
CA MET A 1 -38.41 -5.06 -8.83
C MET A 1 -37.13 -5.84 -8.67
N ALA A 2 -36.05 -5.36 -9.28
CA ALA A 2 -34.79 -6.08 -9.28
C ALA A 2 -34.31 -6.22 -7.83
N GLU A 3 -34.32 -7.46 -7.32
CA GLU A 3 -33.59 -7.82 -6.11
C GLU A 3 -32.17 -7.33 -6.31
N ILE A 4 -31.83 -6.24 -5.63
CA ILE A 4 -30.46 -5.82 -5.46
C ILE A 4 -29.80 -7.02 -4.78
N ARG A 5 -28.99 -7.74 -5.56
CA ARG A 5 -28.27 -8.94 -5.16
C ARG A 5 -27.36 -8.58 -3.99
N ALA A 6 -27.84 -8.82 -2.78
CA ALA A 6 -27.12 -8.52 -1.54
C ALA A 6 -25.77 -9.24 -1.49
N ASP A 7 -25.67 -10.38 -2.18
CA ASP A 7 -24.47 -11.14 -2.48
C ASP A 7 -23.42 -10.33 -3.25
N GLU A 8 -23.84 -9.53 -4.23
CA GLU A 8 -22.96 -8.69 -5.06
C GLU A 8 -22.42 -7.50 -4.26
N ILE A 9 -23.30 -6.82 -3.51
CA ILE A 9 -22.92 -5.73 -2.59
C ILE A 9 -21.96 -6.25 -1.53
N SER A 10 -22.25 -7.41 -0.93
CA SER A 10 -21.37 -8.02 0.08
C SER A 10 -20.00 -8.37 -0.48
N ARG A 11 -19.91 -8.74 -1.75
CA ARG A 11 -18.64 -9.05 -2.41
C ARG A 11 -17.82 -7.79 -2.67
N ILE A 12 -18.45 -6.74 -3.18
CA ILE A 12 -17.81 -5.44 -3.39
C ILE A 12 -17.30 -4.87 -2.07
N LEU A 13 -18.10 -4.91 -1.00
CA LEU A 13 -17.66 -4.47 0.33
C LEU A 13 -16.47 -5.29 0.85
N ARG A 14 -16.45 -6.62 0.66
CA ARG A 14 -15.28 -7.44 1.06
C ARG A 14 -14.03 -7.12 0.25
N GLU A 15 -14.17 -6.87 -1.05
CA GLU A 15 -13.04 -6.48 -1.91
C GLU A 15 -12.49 -5.10 -1.49
N GLN A 16 -13.36 -4.13 -1.17
CA GLN A 16 -12.93 -2.83 -0.66
C GLN A 16 -12.28 -2.93 0.72
N ILE A 17 -12.83 -3.72 1.65
CA ILE A 17 -12.22 -3.95 2.98
C ILE A 17 -10.85 -4.62 2.85
N LYS A 18 -10.67 -5.57 1.92
CA LYS A 18 -9.36 -6.18 1.62
C LYS A 18 -8.34 -5.17 1.07
N GLY A 19 -8.80 -4.16 0.33
CA GLY A 19 -7.96 -3.09 -0.22
C GLY A 19 -7.68 -1.95 0.75
N TYR A 20 -8.54 -1.74 1.75
CA TYR A 20 -8.51 -0.59 2.65
C TYR A 20 -7.24 -0.53 3.51
N GLY A 21 -6.70 -1.68 3.92
CA GLY A 21 -5.43 -1.73 4.68
C GLY A 21 -4.18 -1.47 3.84
N LYS A 22 -4.21 -1.76 2.54
CA LYS A 22 -3.05 -1.61 1.67
C LYS A 22 -2.64 -0.15 1.46
N GLN A 23 -3.59 0.77 1.45
CA GLN A 23 -3.30 2.17 1.21
C GLN A 23 -2.51 2.80 2.37
N VAL A 24 -2.81 2.38 3.60
CA VAL A 24 -2.06 2.79 4.80
C VAL A 24 -0.67 2.14 4.83
N GLU A 25 -0.56 0.86 4.48
CA GLU A 25 0.75 0.19 4.37
C GLU A 25 1.67 0.88 3.35
N VAL A 26 1.17 1.33 2.20
CA VAL A 26 1.99 2.03 1.19
C VAL A 26 2.47 3.41 1.66
N SER A 27 1.77 4.04 2.61
CA SER A 27 2.23 5.31 3.20
C SER A 27 3.50 5.12 4.06
N GLU A 28 3.66 3.96 4.70
CA GLU A 28 4.77 3.65 5.60
C GLU A 28 5.78 2.66 5.00
N THR A 29 5.48 2.07 3.85
CA THR A 29 6.35 1.13 3.14
C THR A 29 6.59 1.59 1.70
N GLY A 30 7.76 1.25 1.16
CA GLY A 30 8.14 1.62 -0.21
C GLY A 30 8.67 0.44 -0.99
N THR A 31 8.73 0.59 -2.31
CA THR A 31 9.36 -0.36 -3.22
C THR A 31 10.63 0.23 -3.79
N VAL A 32 11.73 -0.52 -3.73
CA VAL A 32 13.01 -0.11 -4.31
C VAL A 32 12.92 -0.18 -5.83
N LEU A 33 13.13 0.95 -6.50
CA LEU A 33 13.17 1.05 -7.95
C LEU A 33 14.57 0.74 -8.50
N SER A 34 15.62 1.20 -7.81
CA SER A 34 17.01 1.01 -8.24
C SER A 34 17.98 1.13 -7.07
N THR A 35 19.10 0.43 -7.15
CA THR A 35 20.20 0.48 -6.17
C THR A 35 21.55 0.62 -6.86
N GLY A 36 22.44 1.47 -6.35
CA GLY A 36 23.82 1.62 -6.85
C GLY A 36 24.67 2.48 -5.92
N ASP A 37 25.95 2.14 -5.75
CA ASP A 37 26.93 2.88 -4.92
C ASP A 37 26.45 3.24 -3.51
N GLY A 38 25.69 2.35 -2.88
CA GLY A 38 25.11 2.58 -1.54
C GLY A 38 23.90 3.53 -1.52
N ILE A 39 23.37 3.92 -2.68
CA ILE A 39 22.20 4.76 -2.85
C ILE A 39 21.05 3.92 -3.41
N ALA A 40 19.88 3.99 -2.77
CA ALA A 40 18.64 3.38 -3.25
C ALA A 40 17.62 4.46 -3.63
N ARG A 41 16.93 4.26 -4.76
CA ARG A 41 15.75 5.06 -5.14
C ARG A 41 14.52 4.26 -4.79
N VAL A 42 13.67 4.81 -3.92
CA VAL A 42 12.47 4.14 -3.41
C VAL A 42 11.24 4.93 -3.83
N TYR A 43 10.17 4.23 -4.20
CA TYR A 43 8.84 4.78 -4.45
C TYR A 43 7.88 4.37 -3.34
N GLY A 44 7.07 5.31 -2.84
CA GLY A 44 6.25 5.14 -1.63
C GLY A 44 6.84 5.91 -0.47
N LEU A 45 6.67 5.40 0.77
CA LEU A 45 7.14 6.07 2.00
C LEU A 45 6.62 7.52 2.12
N GLU A 46 5.35 7.75 1.81
CA GLU A 46 4.77 9.11 1.78
C GLU A 46 4.83 9.82 3.15
N GLY A 47 4.89 9.05 4.25
CA GLY A 47 5.01 9.57 5.61
C GLY A 47 6.43 9.80 6.13
N VAL A 48 7.48 9.48 5.36
CA VAL A 48 8.87 9.53 5.85
C VAL A 48 9.39 10.96 5.97
N MET A 49 10.13 11.25 7.04
CA MET A 49 10.80 12.53 7.24
C MET A 49 12.20 12.54 6.65
N ALA A 50 12.67 13.73 6.26
CA ALA A 50 14.04 13.90 5.81
C ALA A 50 15.03 13.58 6.93
N GLY A 51 15.98 12.66 6.67
CA GLY A 51 16.97 12.21 7.64
C GLY A 51 16.49 11.08 8.56
N GLU A 52 15.30 10.55 8.35
CA GLU A 52 14.79 9.37 9.04
C GLU A 52 15.51 8.10 8.55
N LEU A 53 15.74 7.15 9.45
CA LEU A 53 16.34 5.86 9.12
C LEU A 53 15.28 4.93 8.57
N VAL A 54 15.54 4.38 7.39
CA VAL A 54 14.67 3.39 6.74
C VAL A 54 15.31 2.00 6.83
N GLU A 55 14.50 1.00 7.17
CA GLU A 55 14.93 -0.39 7.23
C GLU A 55 14.65 -1.10 5.91
N PHE A 56 15.65 -1.82 5.39
CA PHE A 56 15.48 -2.65 4.22
C PHE A 56 15.15 -4.09 4.63
N PRO A 57 14.22 -4.77 3.94
CA PRO A 57 14.03 -6.20 4.14
C PRO A 57 15.32 -6.95 3.77
N LYS A 58 15.60 -8.04 4.48
CA LYS A 58 16.76 -8.91 4.25
C LYS A 58 16.76 -9.57 2.87
#